data_AF-A0A844C6A4-F1
#
_entry.id   AF-A0A844C6A4-F1
#
_cell.length_a   1.000
_cell.length_b   1.000
_cell.length_c   1.000
_cell.angle_alpha   90.00
_cell.angle_beta   90.00
_cell.angle_gamma   90.00
#
_symmetry.space_group_name_H-M   'P 1'
#
loop_
_entity.id
_entity.type
_entity.pdbx_description
1 polymer ?
#
loop_
_entity_poly.entity_id
_entity_poly.type
_entity_poly.pdbx_seq_one_letter_code
_entity_poly.pdbx_strand_id
1 'polypeptide(L)'
;MSKPTYEELEAKVQQLASENAYLLPKAASELSNAWVLHKYWVGIQVALMHVHEGRMHDGMVWLQNTVAGPGIEVPQLSEFAEIEAWAVEQQKDSISAVRALEIIKAETPATDAALAEMRNEARAEGLDGFIAFIKQRAREFPQSVLADYLDVITNNAEQYAYSQQLRKEQGK
;
A
#
# COMPACT_ATOMS: atom_id res chain seq x y z
N MET A 1 -3.41 -19.43 24.44
CA MET A 1 -2.98 -18.09 24.92
C MET A 1 -4.10 -17.57 25.82
N SER A 2 -3.78 -16.86 26.90
CA SER A 2 -4.82 -16.21 27.71
C SER A 2 -5.48 -15.13 26.86
N LYS A 3 -6.81 -15.01 26.92
CA LYS A 3 -7.50 -13.90 26.25
C LYS A 3 -7.03 -12.58 26.85
N PRO A 4 -6.84 -11.54 26.03
CA PRO A 4 -6.44 -10.22 26.53
C PRO A 4 -7.49 -9.72 27.53
N THR A 5 -7.01 -9.06 28.57
CA THR A 5 -7.86 -8.45 29.59
C THR A 5 -8.57 -7.22 29.02
N TYR A 6 -9.68 -6.82 29.66
CA TYR A 6 -10.42 -5.62 29.24
C TYR A 6 -9.53 -4.37 29.18
N GLU A 7 -8.62 -4.22 30.16
CA GLU A 7 -7.67 -3.10 30.22
C GLU A 7 -6.68 -3.11 29.04
N GLU A 8 -6.20 -4.30 28.63
CA GLU A 8 -5.31 -4.45 27.45
C GLU A 8 -6.05 -4.10 26.14
N LEU A 9 -7.31 -4.51 26.01
CA LEU A 9 -8.15 -4.14 24.88
C LEU A 9 -8.41 -2.63 24.83
N GLU A 10 -8.73 -2.01 25.97
CA GLU A 10 -8.99 -0.57 26.06
C GLU A 10 -7.75 0.24 25.68
N ALA A 11 -6.57 -0.14 26.19
CA ALA A 11 -5.31 0.50 25.84
C ALA A 11 -5.01 0.40 24.33
N LYS A 12 -5.26 -0.77 23.71
CA LYS A 12 -5.08 -0.97 22.27
C LYS A 12 -6.05 -0.13 21.43
N VAL A 13 -7.31 -0.05 21.85
CA VAL A 13 -8.31 0.79 21.17
C VAL A 13 -7.91 2.27 21.25
N GLN A 14 -7.45 2.74 22.41
CA GLN A 14 -6.95 4.11 22.57
C GLN A 14 -5.73 4.38 21.69
N GLN A 15 -4.79 3.44 21.61
CA GLN A 15 -3.60 3.56 20.76
C GLN A 15 -4.00 3.68 19.27
N LEU A 16 -4.87 2.80 18.78
CA LEU A 16 -5.36 2.84 17.40
C LEU A 16 -6.19 4.11 17.11
N ALA A 17 -6.99 4.57 18.07
CA ALA A 17 -7.74 5.81 17.94
C ALA A 17 -6.80 7.02 17.82
N SER A 18 -5.73 7.06 18.61
CA SER A 18 -4.72 8.12 18.54
C SER A 18 -3.95 8.12 17.23
N GLU A 19 -3.56 6.92 16.74
CA GLU A 19 -2.89 6.77 15.45
C GLU A 19 -3.82 7.21 14.31
N ASN A 20 -5.09 6.79 14.32
CA ASN A 20 -6.08 7.21 13.33
C ASN A 20 -6.31 8.73 13.34
N ALA A 21 -6.39 9.36 14.51
CA ALA A 21 -6.55 10.80 14.62
C ALA A 21 -5.36 11.56 14.01
N TYR A 22 -4.15 11.00 14.07
CA TYR A 22 -2.96 11.55 13.44
C TYR A 22 -2.90 11.29 11.93
N LEU A 23 -3.28 10.09 11.47
CA LEU A 23 -3.16 9.70 10.07
C LEU A 23 -4.28 10.23 9.17
N LEU A 24 -5.50 10.43 9.69
CA LEU A 24 -6.64 10.91 8.89
C LEU A 24 -6.37 12.28 8.23
N PRO A 25 -5.86 13.30 8.94
CA PRO A 25 -5.45 14.55 8.30
C PRO A 25 -4.37 14.37 7.23
N LYS A 26 -3.41 13.47 7.47
CA LYS A 26 -2.33 13.18 6.51
C LYS A 26 -2.90 12.53 5.24
N ALA A 27 -3.73 11.51 5.38
CA ALA A 27 -4.40 10.86 4.26
C ALA A 27 -5.28 11.83 3.48
N ALA A 28 -5.99 12.74 4.17
CA ALA A 28 -6.75 13.81 3.52
C ALA A 28 -5.85 14.77 2.74
N SER A 29 -4.68 15.12 3.28
CA SER A 29 -3.68 15.94 2.58
C SER A 29 -3.13 15.22 1.34
N GLU A 30 -2.75 13.95 1.45
CA GLU A 30 -2.27 13.14 0.32
C GLU A 30 -3.34 13.00 -0.77
N LEU A 31 -4.60 12.74 -0.40
CA LEU A 31 -5.72 12.67 -1.34
C LEU A 31 -5.96 14.02 -2.04
N SER A 32 -5.93 15.12 -1.29
CA SER A 32 -6.03 16.47 -1.84
C SER A 32 -4.90 16.76 -2.83
N ASN A 33 -3.66 16.41 -2.48
CA ASN A 33 -2.49 16.58 -3.34
C ASN A 33 -2.58 15.71 -4.61
N ALA A 34 -3.04 14.46 -4.50
CA ALA A 34 -3.27 13.58 -5.64
C ALA A 34 -4.33 14.14 -6.60
N TRP A 35 -5.39 14.75 -6.06
CA TRP A 35 -6.41 15.40 -6.88
C TRP A 35 -5.88 16.65 -7.61
N VAL A 36 -5.03 17.43 -6.94
CA VAL A 36 -4.31 18.56 -7.56
C VAL A 36 -3.40 18.05 -8.69
N LEU A 37 -2.63 16.99 -8.47
CA LEU A 37 -1.79 16.38 -9.49
C LEU A 37 -2.61 15.87 -10.69
N HIS A 38 -3.76 15.25 -10.44
CA HIS A 38 -4.68 14.84 -11.50
C HIS A 38 -5.16 16.04 -12.33
N LYS A 39 -5.53 17.15 -11.68
CA LYS A 39 -5.90 18.39 -12.37
C LYS A 39 -4.74 18.93 -13.22
N TYR A 40 -3.51 18.88 -12.72
CA TYR A 40 -2.32 19.25 -13.49
C TYR A 40 -2.16 18.38 -14.73
N TRP A 41 -2.24 17.06 -14.58
CA TRP A 41 -2.15 16.13 -15.70
C TRP A 41 -3.17 16.44 -16.79
N VAL A 42 -4.45 16.61 -16.43
CA VAL A 42 -5.51 16.92 -17.39
C VAL A 42 -5.25 18.27 -18.08
N GLY A 43 -4.91 19.32 -17.33
CA GLY A 43 -4.65 20.65 -17.89
C GLY A 43 -3.48 20.68 -18.86
N ILE A 44 -2.39 19.95 -18.54
CA ILE A 44 -1.24 19.76 -19.45
C ILE A 44 -1.67 19.02 -20.72
N GLN A 45 -2.45 17.94 -20.60
CA GLN A 45 -2.93 17.19 -21.77
C GLN A 45 -3.80 18.05 -22.68
N VAL A 46 -4.70 18.87 -22.12
CA VAL A 46 -5.52 19.80 -22.92
C VAL A 46 -4.64 20.84 -23.62
N ALA A 47 -3.64 21.39 -22.93
CA ALA A 47 -2.70 22.32 -23.55
C ALA A 47 -1.94 21.69 -24.72
N LEU A 48 -1.44 20.45 -24.54
CA LEU A 48 -0.78 19.70 -25.61
C LEU A 48 -1.69 19.48 -26.82
N MET A 49 -2.98 19.19 -26.61
CA MET A 49 -3.96 19.09 -27.70
C MET A 49 -4.11 20.41 -28.46
N HIS A 50 -4.15 21.56 -27.78
CA HIS A 50 -4.18 22.86 -28.44
C HIS A 50 -2.89 23.15 -29.23
N VAL A 51 -1.73 22.86 -28.65
CA VAL A 51 -0.42 23.01 -29.31
C VAL A 51 -0.32 22.15 -30.57
N HIS A 52 -0.77 20.90 -30.52
CA HIS A 52 -0.79 19.97 -31.66
C HIS A 52 -1.60 20.52 -32.84
N GLU A 53 -2.72 21.19 -32.56
CA GLU A 53 -3.58 21.81 -33.56
C GLU A 53 -3.11 23.22 -33.99
N GLY A 54 -1.91 23.65 -33.60
CA GLY A 54 -1.36 24.97 -33.91
C GLY A 54 -1.97 26.13 -33.12
N ARG A 55 -2.85 25.86 -32.14
CA ARG A 55 -3.51 26.87 -31.28
C ARG A 55 -2.64 27.21 -30.07
N MET A 56 -1.46 27.81 -30.34
CA MET A 56 -0.45 28.08 -29.32
C MET A 56 -0.94 28.99 -28.19
N HIS A 57 -1.74 30.02 -28.50
CA HIS A 57 -2.29 30.92 -27.49
C HIS A 57 -3.17 30.17 -26.48
N ASP A 58 -4.12 29.36 -26.96
CA ASP A 58 -5.02 28.59 -26.11
C ASP A 58 -4.26 27.56 -25.27
N GLY A 59 -3.25 26.91 -25.86
CA GLY A 59 -2.38 25.97 -25.14
C GLY A 59 -1.65 26.65 -23.98
N MET A 60 -1.12 27.85 -24.21
CA MET A 60 -0.45 28.64 -23.18
C MET A 60 -1.42 29.08 -22.07
N VAL A 61 -2.63 29.51 -22.42
CA VAL A 61 -3.67 29.87 -21.44
C VAL A 61 -4.04 28.67 -20.56
N TRP A 62 -4.17 27.48 -21.13
CA TRP A 62 -4.40 26.25 -20.36
C TRP A 62 -3.24 25.94 -19.42
N LEU A 63 -1.99 26.03 -19.87
CA LEU A 63 -0.82 25.80 -19.01
C LEU A 63 -0.79 26.79 -17.85
N GLN A 64 -0.91 28.10 -18.12
CA GLN A 64 -0.86 29.14 -17.10
C GLN A 64 -1.95 28.95 -16.02
N ASN A 65 -3.18 28.64 -16.42
CA ASN A 65 -4.27 28.38 -15.48
C ASN A 65 -4.13 27.06 -14.71
N THR A 66 -3.38 26.11 -15.26
CA THR A 66 -3.11 24.80 -14.65
C THR A 66 -1.98 24.89 -13.64
N VAL A 67 -0.89 25.59 -13.97
CA VAL A 67 0.33 25.69 -13.13
C VAL A 67 0.27 26.77 -12.07
N ALA A 68 -0.71 27.69 -12.10
CA ALA A 68 -0.93 28.70 -11.06
C ALA A 68 -1.46 28.14 -9.72
N GLY A 69 -1.29 26.84 -9.47
CA GLY A 69 -1.66 26.21 -8.19
C GLY A 69 -0.66 26.51 -7.07
N PRO A 70 -1.03 26.20 -5.81
CA PRO A 70 -0.17 26.48 -4.65
C PRO A 70 1.11 25.62 -4.69
N GLY A 71 2.25 26.24 -4.37
CA GLY A 71 3.46 25.52 -3.94
C GLY A 71 4.65 25.49 -4.89
N ILE A 72 4.58 26.06 -6.09
CA ILE A 72 5.75 26.18 -6.98
C ILE A 72 6.04 27.66 -7.23
N GLU A 73 7.09 28.18 -6.60
CA GLU A 73 7.65 29.49 -6.95
C GLU A 73 8.43 29.34 -8.25
N VAL A 74 7.83 29.79 -9.36
CA VAL A 74 8.49 29.77 -10.66
C VAL A 74 9.47 30.94 -10.74
N PRO A 75 10.78 30.69 -10.88
CA PRO A 75 11.76 31.76 -11.01
C PRO A 75 11.59 32.50 -12.34
N GLN A 76 11.89 33.81 -12.35
CA GLN A 76 11.88 34.62 -13.56
C GLN A 76 13.17 34.39 -14.37
N LEU A 77 13.22 33.26 -15.08
CA LEU A 77 14.35 32.86 -15.92
C LEU A 77 14.06 33.16 -17.40
N SER A 78 15.06 33.61 -18.15
CA SER A 78 14.95 33.89 -19.59
C SER A 78 15.92 33.08 -20.45
N GLU A 79 17.05 32.65 -19.88
CA GLU A 79 18.05 31.87 -20.60
C GLU A 79 17.66 30.39 -20.65
N PHE A 80 17.73 29.80 -21.85
CA PHE A 80 17.32 28.40 -22.07
C PHE A 80 18.03 27.42 -21.13
N ALA A 81 19.34 27.59 -20.96
CA ALA A 81 20.14 26.70 -20.12
C ALA A 81 19.74 26.76 -18.63
N GLU A 82 19.32 27.93 -18.15
CA GLU A 82 18.87 28.13 -16.77
C GLU A 82 17.49 27.49 -16.54
N ILE A 83 16.59 27.61 -17.53
CA ILE A 83 15.27 26.98 -17.51
C ILE A 83 15.40 25.45 -17.45
N GLU A 84 16.25 24.87 -18.30
CA GLU A 84 16.47 23.41 -18.33
C GLU A 84 17.13 22.91 -17.05
N ALA A 85 18.12 23.62 -16.52
CA ALA A 85 18.78 23.26 -15.27
C ALA A 85 17.79 23.25 -14.09
N TRP A 86 16.91 24.25 -14.02
CA TRP A 86 15.85 24.31 -13.02
C TRP A 86 14.88 23.12 -13.15
N ALA A 87 14.45 22.78 -14.37
CA ALA A 87 13.54 21.66 -14.62
C ALA A 87 14.14 20.30 -14.21
N VAL A 88 15.44 20.08 -14.46
CA VAL A 88 16.15 18.86 -14.04
C VAL A 88 16.19 18.74 -12.52
N GLU A 89 16.46 19.82 -11.79
CA GLU A 89 16.50 19.79 -10.33
C GLU A 89 15.14 19.42 -9.72
N GLN A 90 14.02 19.84 -10.33
CA GLN A 90 12.68 19.48 -9.83
C GLN A 90 12.36 17.98 -9.96
N GLN A 91 13.07 17.22 -10.80
CA GLN A 91 12.79 15.80 -11.04
C GLN A 91 13.58 14.84 -10.13
N LYS A 92 14.60 15.36 -9.44
CA LYS A 92 15.69 14.61 -8.81
C LYS A 92 15.28 13.74 -7.62
N ASP A 93 14.21 14.10 -6.92
CA ASP A 93 13.78 13.43 -5.68
C ASP A 93 12.44 12.68 -5.80
N SER A 94 12.09 12.24 -7.00
CA SER A 94 10.89 11.41 -7.21
C SER A 94 11.05 10.04 -6.55
N ILE A 95 10.17 9.71 -5.60
CA ILE A 95 10.18 8.40 -4.93
C ILE A 95 9.33 7.36 -5.69
N SER A 96 9.76 6.10 -5.68
CA SER A 96 9.00 4.99 -6.27
C SER A 96 7.78 4.62 -5.42
N ALA A 97 6.78 3.97 -6.02
CA ALA A 97 5.62 3.45 -5.29
C ALA A 97 6.00 2.49 -4.15
N VAL A 98 7.07 1.69 -4.35
CA VAL A 98 7.61 0.80 -3.31
C VAL A 98 8.16 1.61 -2.14
N ARG A 99 8.95 2.66 -2.42
CA ARG A 99 9.51 3.52 -1.38
C ARG A 99 8.43 4.30 -0.63
N ALA A 100 7.40 4.78 -1.32
CA ALA A 100 6.25 5.42 -0.71
C ALA A 100 5.53 4.47 0.27
N LEU A 101 5.33 3.21 -0.12
CA LEU A 101 4.72 2.19 0.74
C LEU A 101 5.55 1.92 2.01
N GLU A 102 6.88 1.89 1.89
CA GLU A 102 7.76 1.72 3.05
C GLU A 102 7.62 2.88 4.06
N ILE A 103 7.56 4.12 3.56
CA ILE A 103 7.39 5.30 4.39
C ILE A 103 6.05 5.26 5.10
N ILE A 104 4.96 4.95 4.38
CA ILE A 104 3.61 4.85 4.97
C ILE A 104 3.59 3.81 6.09
N LYS A 105 4.12 2.60 5.85
CA LYS A 105 4.16 1.55 6.89
C LYS A 105 4.94 1.97 8.13
N ALA A 106 6.07 2.65 7.95
CA ALA A 106 6.86 3.15 9.06
C ALA A 106 6.11 4.16 9.93
N GLU A 107 5.09 4.83 9.38
CA GLU A 107 4.25 5.80 10.08
C GLU A 107 2.95 5.19 10.66
N THR A 108 2.66 3.91 10.39
CA THR A 108 1.46 3.20 10.89
C THR A 108 1.78 1.95 11.74
N PRO A 109 2.68 2.03 12.75
CA PRO A 109 3.16 0.85 13.46
C PRO A 109 2.09 0.14 14.32
N ALA A 110 1.10 0.85 14.87
CA ALA A 110 0.06 0.22 15.69
C ALA A 110 -0.92 -0.57 14.82
N THR A 111 -1.28 -0.03 13.65
CA THR A 111 -2.07 -0.75 12.64
C THR A 111 -1.35 -2.02 12.16
N ASP A 112 -0.05 -1.93 11.85
CA ASP A 112 0.74 -3.10 11.42
C ASP A 112 0.81 -4.18 12.52
N ALA A 113 0.99 -3.79 13.78
CA ALA A 113 0.95 -4.71 14.91
C ALA A 113 -0.43 -5.38 15.06
N ALA A 114 -1.52 -4.62 14.94
CA ALA A 114 -2.87 -5.16 15.00
C ALA A 114 -3.17 -6.17 13.86
N LEU A 115 -2.72 -5.89 12.64
CA LEU A 115 -2.85 -6.81 11.51
C LEU A 115 -2.04 -8.10 11.70
N ALA A 116 -0.83 -7.99 12.26
CA ALA A 116 0.00 -9.16 12.58
C ALA A 116 -0.68 -10.05 13.64
N GLU A 117 -1.26 -9.45 14.67
CA GLU A 117 -2.00 -10.17 15.70
C GLU A 117 -3.22 -10.89 15.13
N MET A 118 -4.05 -10.21 14.33
CA MET A 118 -5.20 -10.84 13.67
C MET A 118 -4.80 -12.02 12.78
N ARG A 119 -3.68 -11.90 12.05
CA ARG A 119 -3.15 -13.01 11.24
C ARG A 119 -2.72 -14.20 12.10
N ASN A 120 -2.11 -13.92 13.26
CA ASN A 120 -1.71 -14.96 14.20
C ASN A 120 -2.92 -15.64 14.84
N GLU A 121 -3.95 -14.87 15.21
CA GLU A 121 -5.22 -15.40 15.73
C GLU A 121 -5.91 -16.28 14.70
N ALA A 122 -6.10 -15.80 13.47
CA ALA A 122 -6.69 -16.59 12.39
C ALA A 122 -5.90 -17.88 12.10
N ARG A 123 -4.56 -17.83 12.20
CA ARG A 123 -3.71 -19.02 12.08
C ARG A 123 -3.91 -19.99 13.24
N ALA A 124 -4.02 -19.48 14.47
CA ALA A 124 -4.27 -20.29 15.65
C ALA A 124 -5.65 -20.96 15.59
N GLU A 125 -6.70 -20.22 15.25
CA GLU A 125 -8.05 -20.75 15.06
C GLU A 125 -8.10 -21.79 13.93
N GLY A 126 -7.41 -21.53 12.81
CA GLY A 126 -7.28 -22.49 11.72
C GLY A 126 -6.58 -23.78 12.15
N LEU A 127 -5.52 -23.68 12.97
CA LEU A 127 -4.83 -24.84 13.53
C LEU A 127 -5.72 -25.64 14.49
N ASP A 128 -6.45 -24.97 15.37
CA ASP A 128 -7.38 -25.60 16.30
C ASP A 128 -8.51 -26.32 15.56
N GLY A 129 -9.07 -25.70 14.52
CA GLY A 129 -10.06 -26.30 13.63
C GLY A 129 -9.51 -27.54 12.91
N PHE A 130 -8.27 -27.48 12.42
CA PHE A 130 -7.61 -28.62 11.80
C PHE A 130 -7.36 -29.77 12.80
N ILE A 131 -6.89 -29.46 14.02
CA ILE A 131 -6.71 -30.45 15.09
C ILE A 131 -8.05 -31.12 15.44
N ALA A 132 -9.13 -30.35 15.53
CA ALA A 132 -10.47 -30.88 15.78
C ALA A 132 -10.92 -31.83 14.66
N PHE A 133 -10.71 -31.44 13.40
CA PHE A 133 -10.98 -32.28 12.23
C PHE A 133 -10.21 -33.62 12.28
N ILE A 134 -8.90 -33.58 12.57
CA ILE A 134 -8.09 -34.79 12.70
C ILE A 134 -8.57 -35.67 13.86
N LYS A 135 -8.87 -35.09 15.03
CA LYS A 135 -9.42 -35.83 16.17
C LYS A 135 -10.76 -36.50 15.87
N GLN A 136 -11.61 -35.84 15.09
CA GLN A 136 -12.86 -36.43 14.64
C GLN A 136 -12.62 -37.63 13.72
N ARG A 137 -11.79 -37.47 12.68
CA ARG A 137 -11.48 -38.57 11.76
C ARG A 137 -10.76 -39.74 12.42
N ALA A 138 -9.94 -39.47 13.43
CA ALA A 138 -9.30 -40.49 14.25
C ALA A 138 -10.27 -41.40 15.01
N ARG A 139 -11.52 -40.96 15.22
CA ARG A 139 -12.59 -41.79 15.79
C ARG A 139 -13.33 -42.61 14.75
N GLU A 140 -13.30 -42.18 13.48
CA GLU A 140 -14.11 -42.73 12.40
C GLU A 140 -13.33 -43.73 11.52
N PHE A 141 -12.01 -43.64 11.48
CA PHE A 141 -11.16 -44.46 10.59
C PHE A 141 -10.02 -45.18 11.33
N PRO A 142 -9.58 -46.35 10.82
CA PRO A 142 -8.40 -47.02 11.32
C PRO A 142 -7.12 -46.20 11.05
N GLN A 143 -6.12 -46.42 11.91
CA GLN A 143 -4.88 -45.64 11.93
C GLN A 143 -4.07 -45.68 10.63
N SER A 144 -4.16 -46.77 9.85
CA SER A 144 -3.52 -46.89 8.54
C SER A 144 -4.10 -45.94 7.50
N VAL A 145 -5.43 -45.76 7.50
CA VAL A 145 -6.12 -44.83 6.57
C VAL A 145 -5.80 -43.38 6.91
N LEU A 146 -5.66 -43.06 8.20
CA LEU A 146 -5.28 -41.72 8.65
C LEU A 146 -3.84 -41.36 8.28
N ALA A 147 -2.93 -42.35 8.30
CA ALA A 147 -1.54 -42.15 7.90
C ALA A 147 -1.44 -41.73 6.43
N ASP A 148 -2.14 -42.43 5.53
CA ASP A 148 -2.18 -42.08 4.10
C ASP A 148 -2.77 -40.68 3.86
N TYR A 149 -3.83 -40.32 4.61
CA TYR A 149 -4.44 -38.98 4.52
C TYR A 149 -3.49 -37.86 4.97
N LEU A 150 -2.76 -38.08 6.06
CA LEU A 150 -1.79 -37.10 6.57
C LEU A 150 -0.61 -36.93 5.59
N ASP A 151 -0.21 -37.99 4.91
CA ASP A 151 0.85 -37.94 3.90
C ASP A 151 0.44 -37.08 2.70
N VAL A 152 -0.81 -37.21 2.22
CA VAL A 152 -1.37 -36.34 1.16
C VAL A 152 -1.44 -34.88 1.60
N ILE A 153 -1.86 -34.60 2.83
CA ILE A 153 -1.93 -33.23 3.35
C ILE A 153 -0.53 -32.61 3.45
N THR A 154 0.45 -33.37 3.91
CA THR A 154 1.85 -32.92 4.05
C THR A 154 2.46 -32.59 2.69
N ASN A 155 2.30 -33.48 1.71
CA ASN A 155 2.75 -33.26 0.34
C ASN A 155 2.12 -32.00 -0.30
N ASN A 156 0.82 -31.78 -0.08
CA ASN A 156 0.14 -30.57 -0.57
C ASN A 156 0.63 -29.29 0.12
N ALA A 157 0.92 -29.35 1.42
CA ALA A 157 1.46 -28.22 2.17
C ALA A 157 2.87 -27.84 1.69
N GLU A 158 3.72 -28.81 1.40
CA GLU A 158 5.06 -28.60 0.84
C GLU A 158 5.01 -27.97 -0.55
N GLN A 159 4.13 -28.45 -1.43
CA GLN A 159 3.93 -27.85 -2.75
C GLN A 159 3.41 -26.41 -2.66
N TYR A 160 2.51 -26.14 -1.72
CA TYR A 160 2.04 -24.79 -1.48
C TYR A 160 3.16 -23.87 -0.98
N ALA A 161 3.98 -24.32 -0.03
CA ALA A 161 5.12 -23.56 0.49
C ALA A 161 6.13 -23.23 -0.62
N TYR A 162 6.43 -24.21 -1.47
CA TYR A 162 7.28 -24.03 -2.65
C TYR A 162 6.72 -23.00 -3.63
N SER A 163 5.41 -23.05 -3.92
CA SER A 163 4.75 -22.08 -4.80
C SER A 163 4.82 -20.63 -4.27
N GLN A 164 4.80 -20.45 -2.95
CA GLN A 164 4.89 -19.13 -2.33
C GLN A 164 6.32 -18.57 -2.35
N GLN A 165 7.34 -19.44 -2.23
CA GLN A 165 8.73 -19.03 -2.42
C GLN A 165 8.98 -18.53 -3.85
N LEU A 166 8.49 -19.26 -4.84
CA LEU A 166 8.60 -18.85 -6.25
C LEU A 166 7.92 -17.50 -6.53
N ARG A 167 6.77 -17.20 -5.92
CA ARG A 167 6.10 -15.89 -6.08
C ARG A 167 6.93 -14.74 -5.52
N LYS A 168 7.54 -14.95 -4.34
CA LYS A 168 8.44 -13.97 -3.72
C LYS A 168 9.69 -13.71 -4.55
N GLU A 169 10.28 -14.75 -5.13
CA GLU A 169 11.45 -14.63 -6.03
C GLU A 169 11.10 -13.94 -7.35
N GLN A 170 9.85 -14.04 -7.80
CA GLN A 170 9.36 -13.40 -9.02
C GLN A 170 8.80 -11.99 -8.82
N GLY A 171 8.88 -11.43 -7.60
CA GLY A 171 8.47 -10.05 -7.31
C GLY A 171 6.97 -9.78 -7.49
N LYS A 172 6.11 -10.80 -7.35
CA LYS A 172 4.65 -10.67 -7.36
C LYS A 172 4.04 -10.81 -5.97
#